data_AF-A0A4P5Z0K8-F1
#
_entry.id   AF-A0A4P5Z0K8-F1
#
_cell.length_a   1.000
_cell.length_b   1.000
_cell.length_c   1.000
_cell.angle_alpha   90.00
_cell.angle_beta   90.00
_cell.angle_gamma   90.00
#
_symmetry.space_group_name_H-M   'P 1'
#
loop_
_entity.id
_entity.type
_entity.pdbx_description
1 polymer ?
#
loop_
_entity_poly.entity_id
_entity_poly.type
_entity_poly.pdbx_seq_one_letter_code
_entity_poly.pdbx_strand_id
1 'polypeptide(L)'
;MKVSPALLALLSGAILVMAAPVEETPAPPLPPTLYAQPAGKIKVRFEGKSFLLAEEFKPAVTRLLGEANYAKTREFYLSVRRSLTEKILLEAKIRQVESLAKGANDRLENLRAKHVELKAKLLAMRLDPEAFPDADLDSYVRLGTSIAATAAQIDREEELAASAQGKFEDMRLKVEPALQAARKLSDDYLETLKAYERPITELRELAVAKGTAL
;
A
#
# COMPACT_ATOMS: atom_id res chain seq x y z
N MET A 1 11.65 -41.74 4.16
CA MET A 1 10.81 -40.81 3.37
C MET A 1 11.63 -39.54 3.12
N LYS A 2 12.14 -39.35 1.89
CA LYS A 2 12.93 -38.17 1.52
C LYS A 2 11.96 -37.09 1.06
N VAL A 3 11.79 -36.04 1.86
CA VAL A 3 11.01 -34.87 1.48
C VAL A 3 11.78 -34.17 0.35
N SER A 4 11.15 -34.05 -0.81
CA SER A 4 11.74 -33.42 -2.00
C SER A 4 12.02 -31.94 -1.72
N PRO A 5 13.21 -31.41 -2.07
CA PRO A 5 13.56 -30.00 -1.86
C PRO A 5 12.65 -29.03 -2.65
N ALA A 6 11.87 -29.51 -3.61
CA ALA A 6 10.86 -28.74 -4.32
C ALA A 6 9.65 -28.34 -3.44
N LEU A 7 9.34 -29.12 -2.40
CA LEU A 7 8.27 -28.79 -1.45
C LEU A 7 8.69 -27.72 -0.44
N LEU A 8 9.99 -27.63 -0.13
CA LEU A 8 10.55 -26.56 0.69
C LEU A 8 10.64 -25.24 -0.08
N ALA A 9 10.89 -25.27 -1.38
CA ALA A 9 10.90 -24.08 -2.23
C ALA A 9 9.52 -23.42 -2.39
N LEU A 10 8.43 -24.20 -2.30
CA LEU A 10 7.05 -23.70 -2.31
C LEU A 10 6.60 -23.12 -0.95
N LEU A 11 7.29 -23.48 0.13
CA LEU A 11 7.02 -22.95 1.48
C LEU A 11 7.90 -21.75 1.86
N SER A 12 8.99 -21.50 1.12
CA SER A 12 9.85 -20.31 1.24
C SER A 12 9.35 -19.11 0.43
N GLY A 13 8.06 -19.08 0.05
CA GLY A 13 7.33 -17.83 -0.17
C GLY A 13 7.12 -17.12 1.16
N ALA A 14 8.22 -16.85 1.85
CA ALA A 14 8.26 -16.16 3.12
C ALA A 14 7.52 -14.84 2.95
N ILE A 15 6.55 -14.66 3.84
CA ILE A 15 5.75 -13.47 4.03
C ILE A 15 6.74 -12.31 4.22
N LEU A 16 7.11 -11.65 3.14
CA LEU A 16 7.68 -10.31 3.17
C LEU A 16 6.51 -9.40 3.55
N VAL A 17 6.26 -9.30 4.85
CA VAL A 17 5.71 -8.07 5.42
C VAL A 17 6.80 -7.02 5.22
N MET A 18 6.94 -6.54 3.98
CA MET A 18 7.52 -5.23 3.74
C MET A 18 6.62 -4.29 4.52
N ALA A 19 7.13 -3.82 5.65
CA ALA A 19 6.51 -2.80 6.46
C ALA A 19 6.17 -1.64 5.52
N ALA A 20 4.91 -1.58 5.10
CA ALA A 20 4.38 -0.37 4.50
C ALA A 20 4.67 0.75 5.50
N PRO A 21 5.07 1.95 5.03
CA PRO A 21 5.18 3.09 5.92
C PRO A 21 3.89 3.14 6.73
N VAL A 22 4.02 3.14 8.05
CA VAL A 22 2.86 3.31 8.93
C VAL A 22 2.27 4.64 8.52
N GLU A 23 1.15 4.61 7.82
CA GLU A 23 0.33 5.77 7.55
C GLU A 23 -0.16 6.21 8.94
N GLU A 24 0.65 7.02 9.62
CA GLU A 24 0.29 7.60 10.90
C GLU A 24 -0.81 8.59 10.60
N THR A 25 -2.06 8.13 10.73
CA THR A 25 -3.22 9.00 10.71
C THR A 25 -3.14 9.85 11.98
N PRO A 26 -2.84 11.15 11.89
CA PRO A 26 -2.66 11.99 13.07
C PRO A 26 -3.97 12.01 13.86
N ALA A 27 -3.91 11.81 15.17
CA ALA A 27 -5.11 11.91 16.00
C ALA A 27 -5.58 13.36 16.09
N PRO A 28 -6.89 13.63 16.08
CA PRO A 28 -7.38 15.00 16.21
C PRO A 28 -7.03 15.56 17.60
N PRO A 29 -6.55 16.81 17.70
CA PRO A 29 -6.25 17.42 18.99
C PRO A 29 -7.51 17.50 19.85
N LEU A 30 -7.37 17.33 21.17
CA LEU A 30 -8.51 17.35 22.08
C LEU A 30 -9.18 18.73 22.11
N PRO A 31 -10.52 18.80 22.23
CA PRO A 31 -11.22 20.07 22.30
C PRO A 31 -10.87 20.80 23.60
N PRO A 32 -10.81 22.15 23.58
CA PRO A 32 -10.50 22.92 24.77
C PRO A 32 -11.62 22.82 25.80
N THR A 33 -11.24 22.83 27.09
CA THR A 33 -12.19 22.73 28.20
C THR A 33 -12.59 24.13 28.66
N LEU A 34 -13.91 24.38 28.75
CA LEU A 34 -14.45 25.63 29.26
C LEU A 34 -14.87 25.49 30.72
N TYR A 35 -14.48 26.46 31.54
CA TYR A 35 -15.01 26.62 32.90
C TYR A 35 -15.60 28.02 33.04
N ALA A 36 -16.84 28.11 33.50
CA ALA A 36 -17.41 29.38 33.95
C ALA A 36 -16.71 29.80 35.25
N GLN A 37 -16.27 31.05 35.33
CA GLN A 37 -15.71 31.62 36.56
C GLN A 37 -16.63 32.69 37.14
N PRO A 38 -16.62 32.86 38.48
CA PRO A 38 -17.26 34.01 39.11
C PRO A 38 -16.65 35.32 38.59
N ALA A 39 -17.44 36.40 38.61
CA ALA A 39 -17.08 37.75 38.14
C ALA A 39 -16.99 37.96 36.61
N GLY A 40 -17.82 37.28 35.82
CA GLY A 40 -17.96 37.56 34.38
C GLY A 40 -16.70 37.22 33.58
N LYS A 41 -16.04 36.11 33.93
CA LYS A 41 -14.85 35.61 33.23
C LYS A 41 -15.05 34.17 32.78
N ILE A 42 -14.35 33.80 31.71
CA ILE A 42 -14.37 32.46 31.12
C ILE A 42 -12.96 31.92 31.15
N LYS A 43 -12.79 30.74 31.74
CA LYS A 43 -11.51 30.02 31.68
C LYS A 43 -11.54 29.04 30.52
N VAL A 44 -10.63 29.23 29.57
CA VAL A 44 -10.41 28.32 28.45
C VAL A 44 -9.12 27.56 28.69
N ARG A 45 -9.17 26.23 28.61
CA ARG A 45 -8.00 25.36 28.80
C ARG A 45 -7.66 24.63 27.51
N PHE A 46 -6.41 24.78 27.06
CA PHE A 46 -5.82 24.04 25.95
C PHE A 46 -4.64 23.23 26.45
N GLU A 47 -4.66 21.90 26.28
CA GLU A 47 -3.49 21.04 26.53
C GLU A 47 -2.76 21.33 27.86
N GLY A 48 -3.53 21.59 28.93
CA GLY A 48 -3.01 21.92 30.27
C GLY A 48 -2.77 23.41 30.56
N LYS A 49 -2.62 24.27 29.54
CA LYS A 49 -2.51 25.73 29.70
C LYS A 49 -3.89 26.35 29.85
N SER A 50 -4.03 27.31 30.76
CA SER A 50 -5.32 27.96 31.05
C SER A 50 -5.24 29.46 30.80
N PHE A 51 -6.28 30.02 30.20
CA PHE A 51 -6.41 31.45 29.95
C PHE A 51 -7.74 31.96 30.49
N LEU A 52 -7.73 33.15 31.10
CA LEU A 52 -8.94 33.88 31.50
C LEU A 52 -9.31 34.92 30.46
N LEU A 53 -10.49 34.78 29.87
CA LEU A 53 -11.10 35.75 28.98
C LEU A 53 -12.23 36.49 29.68
N ALA A 54 -12.46 37.74 29.28
CA ALA A 54 -13.64 38.50 29.69
C ALA A 54 -14.93 37.91 29.08
N GLU A 55 -16.07 38.10 29.76
CA GLU A 55 -17.37 37.57 29.32
C GLU A 55 -17.84 38.12 27.96
N GLU A 56 -17.34 39.28 27.53
CA GLU A 56 -17.59 39.81 26.18
C GLU A 56 -17.14 38.86 25.05
N PHE A 57 -16.15 38.00 25.31
CA PHE A 57 -15.67 37.01 24.34
C PHE A 57 -16.45 35.70 24.35
N LYS A 58 -17.44 35.53 25.24
CA LYS A 58 -18.30 34.33 25.32
C LYS A 58 -18.96 33.96 23.98
N PRO A 59 -19.54 34.90 23.21
CA PRO A 59 -20.18 34.56 21.95
C PRO A 59 -19.16 34.06 20.92
N ALA A 60 -17.98 34.68 20.85
CA ALA A 60 -16.89 34.27 19.96
C ALA A 60 -16.36 32.88 20.31
N VAL A 61 -16.10 32.63 21.60
CA VAL A 61 -15.66 31.32 22.09
C VAL A 61 -16.68 30.22 21.80
N THR A 62 -17.96 30.49 22.02
CA THR A 62 -19.05 29.53 21.77
C THR A 62 -19.20 29.24 20.28
N ARG A 63 -19.08 30.28 19.44
CA ARG A 63 -19.11 30.15 17.98
C ARG A 63 -17.96 29.29 17.47
N LEU A 64 -16.71 29.60 17.85
CA LEU A 64 -15.53 28.86 17.43
C LEU A 64 -15.57 27.40 17.90
N LEU A 65 -16.06 27.13 19.11
CA LEU A 65 -16.27 25.75 19.57
C LEU A 65 -17.40 25.02 18.83
N GLY A 66 -18.46 25.72 18.45
CA GLY A 66 -19.54 25.15 17.63
C GLY A 66 -19.09 24.85 16.19
N GLU A 67 -18.21 25.68 15.63
CA GLU A 67 -17.56 25.45 14.34
C GLU A 67 -16.56 24.28 14.43
N ALA A 68 -15.88 24.12 15.57
CA ALA A 68 -14.98 23.01 15.87
C ALA A 68 -15.74 21.70 16.15
N ASN A 69 -16.15 20.98 15.10
CA ASN A 69 -16.90 19.73 15.23
C ASN A 69 -16.01 18.51 15.57
N TYR A 70 -15.51 18.46 16.81
CA TYR A 70 -14.67 17.35 17.28
C TYR A 70 -15.34 15.98 17.16
N ALA A 71 -16.65 15.89 17.41
CA ALA A 71 -17.38 14.63 17.37
C ALA A 71 -17.31 14.00 15.97
N LYS A 72 -17.61 14.79 14.94
CA LYS A 72 -17.52 14.36 13.53
C LYS A 72 -16.08 13.99 13.18
N THR A 73 -15.09 14.84 13.49
CA THR A 73 -13.68 14.55 13.16
C THR A 73 -13.17 13.27 13.85
N ARG A 74 -13.59 13.01 15.10
CA ARG A 74 -13.27 11.78 15.82
C ARG A 74 -13.91 10.54 15.19
N GLU A 75 -15.15 10.63 14.72
CA GLU A 75 -15.82 9.53 14.02
C GLU A 75 -15.11 9.17 12.72
N PHE A 76 -14.70 10.17 11.92
CA PHE A 76 -13.89 9.96 10.73
C PHE A 76 -12.53 9.31 11.08
N TYR A 77 -11.83 9.82 12.10
CA TYR A 77 -10.57 9.24 12.57
C TYR A 77 -10.70 7.74 12.91
N LEU A 78 -11.74 7.37 13.67
CA LEU A 78 -11.98 5.97 14.02
C LEU A 78 -12.33 5.13 12.80
N SER A 79 -13.04 5.70 11.82
CA SER A 79 -13.39 5.03 10.57
C SER A 79 -12.16 4.78 9.70
N VAL A 80 -11.26 5.76 9.56
CA VAL A 80 -9.97 5.61 8.87
C VAL A 80 -9.11 4.54 9.54
N ARG A 81 -9.06 4.52 10.88
CA ARG A 81 -8.30 3.49 11.59
C ARG A 81 -8.82 2.07 11.36
N ARG A 82 -10.13 1.91 11.23
CA ARG A 82 -10.73 0.61 10.90
C ARG A 82 -10.38 0.20 9.47
N SER A 83 -10.55 1.11 8.51
CA SER A 83 -10.27 0.84 7.10
C SER A 83 -8.79 0.57 6.82
N LEU A 84 -7.87 1.11 7.62
CA LEU A 84 -6.43 0.87 7.48
C LEU A 84 -6.07 -0.62 7.54
N THR A 85 -6.71 -1.38 8.44
CA THR A 85 -6.42 -2.81 8.59
C THR A 85 -6.87 -3.59 7.35
N GLU A 86 -8.05 -3.28 6.83
CA GLU A 86 -8.58 -3.88 5.61
C GLU A 86 -7.75 -3.51 4.39
N LYS A 87 -7.36 -2.24 4.25
CA LYS A 87 -6.46 -1.73 3.20
C LYS A 87 -5.15 -2.52 3.17
N ILE A 88 -4.49 -2.66 4.32
CA ILE A 88 -3.20 -3.39 4.42
C ILE A 88 -3.35 -4.84 3.96
N LEU A 89 -4.41 -5.53 4.38
CA LEU A 89 -4.65 -6.92 3.99
C LEU A 89 -4.92 -7.06 2.48
N LEU A 90 -5.70 -6.13 1.92
CA LEU A 90 -6.01 -6.10 0.50
C LEU A 90 -4.77 -5.80 -0.35
N GLU A 91 -3.96 -4.82 0.04
CA GLU A 91 -2.70 -4.49 -0.62
C GLU A 91 -1.69 -5.64 -0.55
N ALA A 92 -1.57 -6.31 0.61
CA ALA A 92 -0.71 -7.48 0.77
C ALA A 92 -1.13 -8.61 -0.18
N LYS A 93 -2.44 -8.85 -0.32
CA LYS A 93 -2.97 -9.89 -1.22
C LYS A 93 -2.75 -9.55 -2.69
N ILE A 94 -2.92 -8.29 -3.11
CA ILE A 94 -2.58 -7.85 -4.47
C ILE A 94 -1.10 -8.08 -4.73
N ARG A 95 -0.21 -7.63 -3.85
CA ARG A 95 1.25 -7.78 -4.00
C ARG A 95 1.66 -9.24 -4.11
N GLN A 96 1.01 -10.12 -3.34
CA GLN A 96 1.25 -11.56 -3.42
C GLN A 96 0.90 -12.09 -4.83
N VAL A 97 -0.29 -11.79 -5.34
CA VAL A 97 -0.73 -12.26 -6.66
C VAL A 97 0.12 -11.64 -7.78
N GLU A 98 0.49 -10.36 -7.65
CA GLU A 98 1.41 -9.68 -8.56
C GLU A 98 2.78 -10.38 -8.62
N SER A 99 3.35 -10.74 -7.47
CA SER A 99 4.64 -11.43 -7.40
C SER A 99 4.60 -12.80 -8.10
N LEU A 100 3.47 -13.51 -8.01
CA LEU A 100 3.27 -14.78 -8.69
C LEU A 100 3.17 -14.61 -10.21
N ALA A 101 2.43 -13.61 -10.68
CA ALA A 101 2.33 -13.29 -12.10
C ALA A 101 3.69 -12.87 -12.68
N LYS A 102 4.42 -12.00 -11.96
CA LYS A 102 5.78 -11.61 -12.34
C LYS A 102 6.73 -12.80 -12.40
N GLY A 103 6.72 -13.66 -11.38
CA GLY A 103 7.56 -14.86 -11.36
C GLY A 103 7.26 -15.85 -12.49
N ALA A 104 6.00 -15.94 -12.95
CA ALA A 104 5.64 -16.73 -14.12
C ALA A 104 6.18 -16.11 -15.42
N ASN A 105 6.04 -14.79 -15.58
CA ASN A 105 6.60 -14.07 -16.73
C ASN A 105 8.14 -14.17 -16.79
N ASP A 106 8.83 -14.02 -15.66
CA ASP A 106 10.29 -14.14 -15.60
C ASP A 106 10.76 -15.55 -16.04
N ARG A 107 10.02 -16.61 -15.68
CA ARG A 107 10.32 -17.98 -16.13
C ARG A 107 10.12 -18.14 -17.64
N LEU A 108 9.04 -17.57 -18.17
CA LEU A 108 8.75 -17.59 -19.59
C LEU A 108 9.83 -16.86 -20.41
N GLU A 109 10.26 -15.68 -19.96
CA GLU A 109 11.35 -14.93 -20.61
C GLU A 109 12.66 -15.72 -20.61
N ASN A 110 13.01 -16.34 -19.48
CA ASN A 110 14.20 -17.20 -19.38
C ASN A 110 14.13 -18.41 -20.32
N LEU A 111 12.95 -19.04 -20.48
CA LEU A 111 12.77 -20.14 -21.43
C LEU A 111 12.90 -19.68 -22.88
N ARG A 112 12.33 -18.51 -23.22
CA ARG A 112 12.46 -17.91 -24.55
C ARG A 112 13.91 -17.59 -24.88
N ALA A 113 14.66 -17.01 -23.94
CA ALA A 113 16.09 -16.76 -24.11
C ALA A 113 16.88 -18.05 -24.36
N LYS A 114 16.65 -19.09 -23.56
CA LYS A 114 17.26 -20.42 -23.76
C LYS A 114 16.93 -21.02 -25.12
N HIS A 115 15.68 -20.90 -25.57
CA HIS A 115 15.26 -21.41 -26.88
C HIS A 115 15.97 -20.69 -28.04
N VAL A 116 16.17 -19.37 -27.93
CA VAL A 116 16.96 -18.60 -28.89
C VAL A 116 18.42 -19.04 -28.89
N GLU A 117 19.02 -19.22 -27.71
CA GLU A 117 20.40 -19.69 -27.56
C GLU A 117 20.61 -21.08 -28.18
N LEU A 118 19.70 -22.03 -27.92
CA LEU A 118 19.77 -23.37 -28.50
C LEU A 118 19.67 -23.34 -30.04
N LYS A 119 18.79 -22.48 -30.58
CA LYS A 119 18.68 -22.28 -32.03
C LYS A 119 19.94 -21.66 -32.62
N ALA A 120 20.51 -20.66 -31.96
CA ALA A 120 21.77 -20.03 -32.37
C ALA A 120 22.93 -21.04 -32.36
N LYS A 121 23.01 -21.89 -31.33
CA LYS A 121 24.00 -22.97 -31.25
C LYS A 121 23.86 -23.98 -32.40
N LEU A 122 22.63 -24.41 -32.69
CA LEU A 122 22.37 -25.32 -33.81
C LEU A 122 22.73 -24.69 -35.16
N LEU A 123 22.48 -23.39 -35.34
CA LEU A 123 22.88 -22.66 -36.55
C LEU A 123 24.40 -22.50 -36.65
N ALA A 124 25.10 -22.21 -35.54
CA ALA A 124 26.55 -22.11 -35.49
C ALA A 124 27.23 -23.43 -35.86
N MET A 125 26.76 -24.56 -35.31
CA MET A 125 27.29 -25.89 -35.63
C MET A 125 27.13 -26.23 -37.13
N ARG A 126 26.05 -25.77 -37.76
CA ARG A 126 25.80 -25.99 -39.20
C ARG A 126 26.66 -25.11 -40.10
N LEU A 127 26.94 -23.87 -39.70
CA LEU A 127 27.66 -22.90 -40.51
C LEU A 127 29.18 -23.02 -40.37
N ASP A 128 29.66 -23.41 -39.20
CA ASP A 128 31.08 -23.55 -38.90
C ASP A 128 31.37 -24.91 -38.23
N PRO A 129 31.48 -25.99 -39.02
CA PRO A 129 31.79 -27.32 -38.50
C PRO A 129 33.19 -27.41 -37.88
N GLU A 130 34.13 -26.56 -38.33
CA GLU A 130 35.51 -26.54 -37.84
C GLU A 130 35.60 -26.02 -36.40
N ALA A 131 34.68 -25.12 -36.00
CA ALA A 131 34.53 -24.68 -34.62
C ALA A 131 33.95 -25.76 -33.67
N PHE A 132 33.40 -26.85 -34.22
CA PHE A 132 32.81 -27.95 -33.44
C PHE A 132 33.31 -29.32 -33.93
N PRO A 133 34.62 -29.61 -33.83
CA PRO A 133 35.22 -30.81 -34.41
C PRO A 133 34.73 -32.12 -33.78
N ASP A 134 34.25 -32.07 -32.54
CA ASP A 134 33.69 -33.23 -31.81
C ASP A 134 32.18 -33.41 -32.01
N ALA A 135 31.54 -32.57 -32.84
CA ALA A 135 30.09 -32.63 -33.04
C ALA A 135 29.69 -33.77 -34.00
N ASP A 136 29.09 -34.81 -33.43
CA ASP A 136 28.51 -35.93 -34.17
C ASP A 136 27.02 -35.72 -34.49
N LEU A 137 26.46 -36.62 -35.32
CA LEU A 137 25.03 -36.60 -35.67
C LEU A 137 24.13 -36.63 -34.42
N ASP A 138 24.53 -37.39 -33.39
CA ASP A 138 23.84 -37.47 -32.11
C ASP A 138 23.75 -36.11 -31.42
N SER A 139 24.79 -35.29 -31.49
CA SER A 139 24.81 -33.93 -30.95
C SER A 139 23.77 -33.03 -31.61
N TYR A 140 23.61 -33.12 -32.94
CA TYR A 140 22.55 -32.40 -33.66
C TYR A 140 21.15 -32.89 -33.28
N VAL A 141 20.96 -34.21 -33.17
CA VAL A 141 19.68 -34.80 -32.78
C VAL A 141 19.30 -34.39 -31.35
N ARG A 142 20.26 -34.42 -30.41
CA ARG A 142 20.06 -33.97 -29.02
C ARG A 142 19.72 -32.48 -28.92
N LEU A 143 20.35 -31.62 -29.72
CA LEU A 143 20.00 -30.21 -29.80
C LEU A 143 18.60 -30.00 -30.39
N GLY A 144 18.26 -30.72 -31.46
CA GLY A 144 16.92 -30.67 -32.06
C GLY A 144 15.82 -31.08 -31.08
N THR A 145 16.03 -32.17 -30.33
CA THR A 145 15.08 -32.60 -29.30
C THR A 145 15.01 -31.63 -28.13
N SER A 146 16.14 -31.04 -27.71
CA SER A 146 16.16 -29.99 -26.67
C SER A 146 15.40 -28.73 -27.11
N ILE A 147 15.52 -28.32 -28.38
CA ILE A 147 14.77 -27.18 -28.94
C ILE A 147 13.27 -27.48 -28.93
N ALA A 148 12.86 -28.65 -29.43
CA ALA A 148 11.45 -29.06 -29.44
C ALA A 148 10.87 -29.17 -28.03
N ALA A 149 11.62 -29.73 -27.08
CA ALA A 149 11.23 -29.82 -25.68
C ALA A 149 11.08 -28.43 -25.03
N THR A 150 12.02 -27.52 -25.30
CA THR A 150 11.96 -26.14 -24.78
C THR A 150 10.78 -25.38 -25.40
N ALA A 151 10.49 -25.57 -26.68
CA ALA A 151 9.31 -24.99 -27.33
C ALA A 151 8.00 -25.46 -26.67
N ALA A 152 7.85 -26.77 -26.45
CA ALA A 152 6.67 -27.30 -25.75
C ALA A 152 6.56 -26.82 -24.29
N GLN A 153 7.68 -26.53 -23.62
CA GLN A 153 7.68 -25.89 -22.30
C GLN A 153 7.25 -24.43 -22.36
N ILE A 154 7.68 -23.69 -23.39
CA ILE A 154 7.26 -22.30 -23.61
C ILE A 154 5.73 -22.26 -23.76
N ASP A 155 5.13 -23.07 -24.63
CA ASP A 155 3.68 -23.06 -24.85
C ASP A 155 2.89 -23.27 -23.54
N ARG A 156 3.35 -24.20 -22.68
CA ARG A 156 2.71 -24.47 -21.38
C ARG A 156 2.88 -23.32 -20.39
N GLU A 157 4.08 -22.74 -20.32
CA GLU A 157 4.36 -21.63 -19.41
C GLU A 157 3.69 -20.32 -19.88
N GLU A 158 3.45 -20.15 -21.19
CA GLU A 158 2.63 -19.05 -21.73
C GLU A 158 1.20 -19.10 -21.21
N GLU A 159 0.56 -20.27 -21.23
CA GLU A 159 -0.79 -20.45 -20.68
C GLU A 159 -0.83 -20.17 -19.16
N LEU A 160 0.17 -20.65 -18.42
CA LEU A 160 0.28 -20.43 -16.98
C LEU A 160 0.51 -18.96 -16.65
N ALA A 161 1.40 -18.28 -17.38
CA ALA A 161 1.66 -16.86 -17.23
C ALA A 161 0.43 -16.02 -17.57
N ALA A 162 -0.27 -16.33 -18.67
CA ALA A 162 -1.53 -15.68 -19.02
C ALA A 162 -2.61 -15.87 -17.95
N SER A 163 -2.74 -17.09 -17.40
CA SER A 163 -3.66 -17.38 -16.30
C SER A 163 -3.31 -16.61 -15.02
N ALA A 164 -2.02 -16.54 -14.67
CA ALA A 164 -1.55 -15.81 -13.50
C ALA A 164 -1.78 -14.30 -13.65
N GLN A 165 -1.52 -13.75 -14.83
CA GLN A 165 -1.79 -12.35 -15.15
C GLN A 165 -3.29 -12.04 -15.11
N GLY A 166 -4.14 -12.92 -15.67
CA GLY A 166 -5.59 -12.78 -15.59
C GLY A 166 -6.10 -12.74 -14.14
N LYS A 167 -5.58 -13.64 -13.28
CA LYS A 167 -5.91 -13.64 -11.84
C LYS A 167 -5.46 -12.36 -11.13
N PHE A 168 -4.30 -11.83 -11.50
CA PHE A 168 -3.82 -10.55 -10.98
C PHE A 168 -4.75 -9.40 -11.36
N GLU A 169 -5.11 -9.28 -12.64
CA GLU A 169 -6.01 -8.23 -13.12
C GLU A 169 -7.40 -8.34 -12.50
N ASP A 170 -7.96 -9.55 -12.42
CA ASP A 170 -9.24 -9.81 -11.76
C ASP A 170 -9.21 -9.40 -10.29
N MET A 171 -8.12 -9.72 -9.57
CA MET A 171 -7.95 -9.32 -8.17
C MET A 171 -7.84 -7.80 -8.06
N ARG A 172 -7.06 -7.17 -8.93
CA ARG A 172 -6.89 -5.71 -8.98
C ARG A 172 -8.22 -5.02 -9.16
N LEU A 173 -9.01 -5.41 -10.18
CA LEU A 173 -10.31 -4.83 -10.46
C LEU A 173 -11.32 -5.02 -9.31
N LYS A 174 -11.28 -6.16 -8.62
CA LYS A 174 -12.15 -6.42 -7.46
C LYS A 174 -11.81 -5.58 -6.24
N VAL A 175 -10.53 -5.29 -6.03
CA VAL A 175 -10.02 -4.61 -4.83
C VAL A 175 -9.92 -3.10 -5.00
N GLU A 176 -9.70 -2.61 -6.22
CA GLU A 176 -9.54 -1.19 -6.52
C GLU A 176 -10.66 -0.30 -5.93
N PRO A 177 -11.96 -0.66 -6.00
CA PRO A 177 -13.02 0.15 -5.40
C PRO A 177 -12.88 0.31 -3.87
N ALA A 178 -12.45 -0.75 -3.17
CA ALA A 178 -12.25 -0.71 -1.73
C ALA A 178 -11.04 0.15 -1.36
N LEU A 179 -9.95 0.09 -2.14
CA LEU A 179 -8.78 0.95 -1.95
C LEU A 179 -9.12 2.42 -2.24
N GLN A 180 -9.92 2.70 -3.27
CA GLN A 180 -10.39 4.06 -3.57
C GLN A 180 -11.30 4.60 -2.47
N ALA A 181 -12.21 3.79 -1.94
CA ALA A 181 -13.05 4.17 -0.81
C ALA A 181 -12.21 4.48 0.44
N ALA A 182 -11.18 3.67 0.73
CA ALA A 182 -10.27 3.92 1.85
C ALA A 182 -9.46 5.22 1.67
N ARG A 183 -8.97 5.51 0.45
CA ARG A 183 -8.29 6.77 0.12
C ARG A 183 -9.20 7.97 0.32
N LYS A 184 -10.42 7.90 -0.24
CA LYS A 184 -11.42 8.96 -0.08
C LYS A 184 -11.75 9.21 1.40
N LEU A 185 -11.93 8.16 2.19
CA LEU A 185 -12.18 8.29 3.63
C LEU A 185 -11.03 8.99 4.36
N SER A 186 -9.78 8.72 3.96
CA SER A 186 -8.60 9.41 4.49
C SER A 186 -8.58 10.89 4.09
N ASP A 187 -8.89 11.19 2.83
CA ASP A 187 -8.94 12.58 2.34
C ASP A 187 -10.05 13.38 3.05
N ASP A 188 -11.24 12.80 3.18
CA ASP A 188 -12.38 13.36 3.93
C ASP A 188 -12.00 13.59 5.41
N TYR A 189 -11.23 12.68 6.02
CA TYR A 189 -10.71 12.87 7.37
C TYR A 189 -9.74 14.05 7.45
N LEU A 190 -8.80 14.18 6.52
CA LEU A 190 -7.84 15.28 6.53
C LEU A 190 -8.54 16.63 6.30
N GLU A 191 -9.58 16.68 5.49
CA GLU A 191 -10.39 17.88 5.31
C GLU A 191 -11.15 18.24 6.60
N THR A 192 -11.80 17.26 7.23
CA THR A 192 -12.50 17.47 8.50
C THR A 192 -11.56 17.81 9.66
N LEU A 193 -10.33 17.30 9.65
CA LEU A 193 -9.28 17.66 10.60
C LEU A 193 -8.87 19.11 10.42
N LYS A 194 -8.59 19.57 9.19
CA LYS A 194 -8.28 20.98 8.90
C LYS A 194 -9.42 21.91 9.30
N ALA A 195 -10.66 21.52 8.98
CA ALA A 195 -11.85 22.28 9.34
C ALA A 195 -12.04 22.37 10.87
N TYR A 196 -11.61 21.36 11.62
CA TYR A 196 -11.62 21.35 13.07
C TYR A 196 -10.45 22.16 13.67
N GLU A 197 -9.25 22.05 13.13
CA GLU A 197 -8.05 22.72 13.66
C GLU A 197 -8.08 24.23 13.49
N ARG A 198 -8.69 24.72 12.40
CA ARG A 198 -8.82 26.16 12.14
C ARG A 198 -9.50 26.93 13.28
N PRO A 199 -10.75 26.62 13.69
CA PRO A 199 -11.40 27.35 14.79
C PRO A 199 -10.70 27.16 16.14
N ILE A 200 -10.06 26.01 16.37
CA ILE A 200 -9.26 25.79 17.60
C ILE A 200 -8.02 26.68 17.62
N THR A 201 -7.38 26.90 16.47
CA THR A 201 -6.24 27.81 16.33
C THR A 201 -6.68 29.26 16.54
N GLU A 202 -7.78 29.68 15.92
CA GLU A 202 -8.38 31.01 16.13
C GLU A 202 -8.77 31.24 17.60
N LEU A 203 -9.30 30.22 18.29
CA LEU A 203 -9.60 30.27 19.73
C LEU A 203 -8.33 30.45 20.56
N ARG A 204 -7.24 29.76 20.19
CA ARG A 204 -5.95 29.82 20.88
C ARG A 204 -5.32 31.20 20.71
N GLU A 205 -5.36 31.76 19.50
CA GLU A 205 -4.89 33.12 19.22
C GLU A 205 -5.68 34.17 20.01
N LEU A 206 -7.01 34.05 20.05
CA LEU A 206 -7.87 34.91 20.88
C LEU A 206 -7.46 34.83 22.36
N ALA A 207 -7.28 33.61 22.88
CA ALA A 207 -6.92 33.37 24.27
C ALA A 207 -5.53 33.95 24.62
N VAL A 208 -4.56 33.85 23.72
CA VAL A 208 -3.21 34.43 23.92
C VAL A 208 -3.22 35.94 23.80
N ALA A 209 -3.97 36.51 22.84
CA ALA A 209 -3.98 37.94 22.57
C ALA A 209 -4.82 38.75 23.57
N LYS A 210 -5.91 38.17 24.09
CA LYS A 210 -6.89 38.86 24.93
C LYS A 210 -7.05 38.25 26.32
N GLY A 211 -6.56 37.03 26.52
CA GLY A 211 -6.67 36.33 27.79
C GLY A 211 -5.49 36.59 28.73
N THR A 212 -5.75 36.49 30.02
CA THR A 212 -4.70 36.44 31.04
C THR A 212 -4.30 34.98 31.26
N ALA A 213 -3.03 34.63 31.03
CA ALA A 213 -2.51 33.30 31.36
C ALA A 213 -2.59 33.05 32.88
N LEU A 214 -2.99 31.83 33.25
CA LEU A 214 -3.08 31.35 34.64
C LEU A 214 -1.96 30.38 34.98
#